data_AF-A0A661S7U0-F1
#
_entry.id   AF-A0A661S7U0-F1
#
_cell.length_a   1.000
_cell.length_b   1.000
_cell.length_c   1.000
_cell.angle_alpha   90.00
_cell.angle_beta   90.00
_cell.angle_gamma   90.00
#
_symmetry.space_group_name_H-M   'P 1'
#
loop_
_entity.id
_entity.type
_entity.pdbx_description
1 polymer ?
#
loop_
_entity_poly.entity_id
_entity_poly.type
_entity_poly.pdbx_seq_one_letter_code
_entity_poly.pdbx_strand_id
1 'polypeptide(L)'
;LNIGAVREGERMIYHGVPWLVKNINVFSELENPSLDLKMRLPIEDLLGKISRPFHKKEPWFPCKRNDWVILADGTRGVVTSLSHEMVELVQRGGARKIYQTSDFLAQSPLNLSMNFRLKIPFGVSYNLQKESTRSVLEILESYISEQIDKEGYKESLLNLRVEFQQAASSSLDLLVLADFKGDMAPLYRRLSRAIQRWCVDACTLNNWEIPFPQLTIHK
;
A
#
# COMPACT_ATOMS: atom_id res chain seq x y z
N LEU A 1 13.62 -31.09 21.04
CA LEU A 1 13.68 -32.39 20.31
C LEU A 1 13.70 -32.09 18.81
N ASN A 2 14.06 -33.03 17.93
CA ASN A 2 14.08 -32.80 16.49
C ASN A 2 13.34 -33.94 15.76
N ILE A 3 12.58 -33.63 14.69
CA ILE A 3 11.90 -34.66 13.88
C ILE A 3 12.18 -34.43 12.39
N GLY A 4 12.76 -35.43 11.73
CA GLY A 4 13.17 -35.32 10.32
C GLY A 4 14.05 -34.09 10.08
N ALA A 5 13.62 -33.20 9.18
CA ALA A 5 14.28 -31.93 8.86
C ALA A 5 13.75 -30.73 9.66
N VAL A 6 12.80 -30.94 10.59
CA VAL A 6 12.22 -29.87 11.41
C VAL A 6 13.05 -29.69 12.69
N ARG A 7 13.35 -28.45 13.02
CA ARG A 7 14.15 -28.03 14.19
C ARG A 7 13.39 -26.97 15.00
N GLU A 8 13.50 -27.05 16.32
CA GLU A 8 13.04 -26.00 17.23
C GLU A 8 13.82 -24.70 16.97
N GLY A 9 13.13 -23.56 17.10
CA GLY A 9 13.72 -22.24 16.84
C GLY A 9 13.82 -21.86 15.35
N GLU A 10 13.38 -22.73 14.45
CA GLU A 10 13.37 -22.47 13.01
C GLU A 10 11.98 -22.10 12.48
N ARG A 11 11.96 -21.58 11.25
CA ARG A 11 10.75 -21.22 10.51
C ARG A 11 10.35 -22.35 9.57
N MET A 12 9.07 -22.68 9.54
CA MET A 12 8.47 -23.60 8.56
C MET A 12 7.21 -23.01 7.94
N ILE A 13 6.81 -23.50 6.77
CA ILE A 13 5.51 -23.17 6.18
C ILE A 13 4.50 -24.26 6.52
N TYR A 14 3.34 -23.87 7.03
CA TYR A 14 2.24 -24.77 7.34
C TYR A 14 0.90 -24.07 7.05
N HIS A 15 0.01 -24.74 6.32
CA HIS A 15 -1.22 -24.14 5.76
C HIS A 15 -0.99 -22.81 5.02
N GLY A 16 0.10 -22.71 4.25
CA GLY A 16 0.39 -21.53 3.43
C GLY A 16 0.93 -20.32 4.19
N VAL A 17 1.04 -20.38 5.53
CA VAL A 17 1.61 -19.29 6.34
C VAL A 17 2.89 -19.76 7.06
N PRO A 18 3.81 -18.84 7.38
CA PRO A 18 5.01 -19.20 8.12
C PRO A 18 4.74 -19.33 9.61
N TRP A 19 5.46 -20.24 10.24
CA TRP A 19 5.38 -20.53 11.67
C TRP A 19 6.77 -20.73 12.25
N LEU A 20 6.98 -20.24 13.46
CA LEU A 20 8.11 -20.56 14.31
C LEU A 20 7.82 -21.89 15.00
N VAL A 21 8.73 -22.84 14.85
CA VAL A 21 8.68 -24.09 15.61
C VAL A 21 9.14 -23.80 17.02
N LYS A 22 8.21 -23.68 17.97
CA LYS A 22 8.54 -23.37 19.36
C LYS A 22 9.11 -24.60 20.07
N ASN A 23 8.31 -25.65 20.10
CA ASN A 23 8.60 -26.88 20.84
C ASN A 23 8.18 -28.09 19.99
N ILE A 24 9.05 -29.10 19.90
CA ILE A 24 8.78 -30.38 19.25
C ILE A 24 8.63 -31.43 20.35
N ASN A 25 7.42 -31.97 20.48
CA ASN A 25 7.05 -33.04 21.42
C ASN A 25 5.94 -33.89 20.77
N VAL A 26 5.38 -34.88 21.49
CA VAL A 26 4.21 -35.66 21.02
C VAL A 26 3.10 -34.73 20.51
N PHE A 27 2.87 -33.63 21.21
CA PHE A 27 2.15 -32.47 20.69
C PHE A 27 3.11 -31.30 20.58
N SER A 28 3.40 -30.90 19.34
CA SER A 28 4.28 -29.79 19.02
C SER A 28 3.52 -28.47 19.04
N GLU A 29 4.24 -27.38 19.29
CA GLU A 29 3.71 -26.02 19.30
C GLU A 29 4.39 -25.18 18.21
N LEU A 30 3.56 -24.59 17.37
CA LEU A 30 3.95 -23.61 16.37
C LEU A 30 3.41 -22.23 16.77
N GLU A 31 4.16 -21.17 16.50
CA GLU A 31 3.74 -19.79 16.76
C GLU A 31 3.95 -18.92 15.52
N ASN A 32 2.98 -18.07 15.17
CA ASN A 32 3.18 -17.00 14.20
C ASN A 32 3.18 -15.65 14.95
N PRO A 33 4.35 -15.00 15.12
CA PRO A 33 4.47 -13.75 15.86
C PRO A 33 3.70 -12.56 15.28
N SER A 34 3.40 -12.55 13.97
CA SER A 34 2.62 -11.46 13.35
C SER A 34 1.11 -11.67 13.43
N LEU A 35 0.68 -12.94 13.47
CA LEU A 35 -0.72 -13.30 13.67
C LEU A 35 -1.12 -13.33 15.16
N ASP A 36 -0.14 -13.35 16.07
CA ASP A 36 -0.34 -13.60 17.50
C ASP A 36 -1.13 -14.90 17.75
N LEU A 37 -0.77 -15.94 16.98
CA LEU A 37 -1.42 -17.25 17.02
C LEU A 37 -0.45 -18.34 17.39
N LYS A 38 -0.99 -19.31 18.13
CA LYS A 38 -0.34 -20.56 18.48
C LYS A 38 -1.14 -21.72 17.93
N MET A 39 -0.46 -22.74 17.45
CA MET A 39 -1.05 -23.95 16.93
C MET A 39 -0.41 -25.14 17.60
N ARG A 40 -1.26 -26.05 18.11
CA ARG A 40 -0.83 -27.31 18.70
C ARG A 40 -1.21 -28.43 17.74
N LEU A 41 -0.25 -29.26 17.38
CA LEU A 41 -0.45 -30.35 16.42
C LEU A 41 0.32 -31.61 16.83
N PRO A 42 -0.17 -32.81 16.48
CA PRO A 42 0.56 -34.06 16.69
C PRO A 42 1.93 -34.02 16.00
N ILE A 43 2.95 -34.64 16.59
CA ILE A 43 4.29 -34.67 16.01
C ILE A 43 4.33 -35.24 14.58
N GLU A 44 3.38 -36.12 14.25
CA GLU A 44 3.22 -36.76 12.95
C GLU A 44 2.98 -35.74 11.82
N ASP A 45 2.30 -34.63 12.11
CA ASP A 45 2.05 -33.55 11.12
C ASP A 45 3.33 -32.80 10.72
N LEU A 46 4.40 -32.94 11.50
CA LEU A 46 5.73 -32.41 11.17
C LEU A 46 6.54 -33.35 10.27
N LEU A 47 6.13 -34.62 10.11
CA LEU A 47 6.83 -35.57 9.25
C LEU A 47 6.78 -35.13 7.79
N GLY A 48 7.93 -35.21 7.11
CA GLY A 48 8.07 -34.76 5.73
C GLY A 48 8.04 -33.24 5.53
N LYS A 49 7.94 -32.44 6.60
CA LYS A 49 8.10 -30.98 6.54
C LYS A 49 9.57 -30.60 6.69
N ILE A 50 9.87 -29.38 6.25
CA ILE A 50 11.21 -28.80 6.31
C ILE A 50 11.11 -27.46 7.03
N SER A 51 11.97 -27.24 8.01
CA SER A 51 12.20 -25.92 8.60
C SER A 51 13.53 -25.33 8.11
N ARG A 52 13.72 -24.03 8.33
CA ARG A 52 14.99 -23.35 8.10
C ARG A 52 15.22 -22.23 9.11
N PRO A 53 16.49 -21.83 9.33
CA PRO A 53 16.78 -20.58 10.02
C PRO A 53 16.09 -19.39 9.32
N PHE A 54 15.76 -18.38 10.11
CA PHE A 54 15.17 -17.13 9.63
C PHE A 54 15.99 -15.94 10.11
N HIS A 55 15.93 -14.85 9.35
CA HIS A 55 16.54 -13.60 9.76
C HIS A 55 15.58 -12.79 10.63
N LYS A 56 16.07 -12.05 11.64
CA LYS A 56 15.22 -11.27 12.55
C LYS A 56 14.30 -10.24 11.86
N LYS A 57 14.67 -9.80 10.66
CA LYS A 57 13.92 -8.84 9.83
C LYS A 57 12.92 -9.50 8.88
N GLU A 58 12.86 -10.84 8.85
CA GLU A 58 11.96 -11.55 7.95
C GLU A 58 10.51 -11.47 8.45
N PRO A 59 9.53 -11.02 7.64
CA PRO A 59 8.15 -10.90 8.07
C PRO A 59 7.48 -12.28 8.22
N TRP A 60 6.61 -12.43 9.22
CA TRP A 60 5.78 -13.63 9.43
C TRP A 60 4.40 -13.53 8.80
N PHE A 61 3.97 -12.33 8.45
CA PHE A 61 2.75 -12.08 7.69
C PHE A 61 2.91 -10.69 7.03
N PRO A 62 2.28 -10.42 5.87
CA PRO A 62 2.42 -9.14 5.18
C PRO A 62 1.83 -7.93 5.95
N CYS A 63 0.99 -8.19 6.96
CA CYS A 63 0.34 -7.16 7.77
C CYS A 63 0.06 -7.66 9.18
N LYS A 64 -0.36 -6.73 10.06
CA LYS A 64 -0.83 -7.00 11.42
C LYS A 64 -2.27 -6.53 11.59
N ARG A 65 -2.87 -6.87 12.73
CA ARG A 65 -4.14 -6.25 13.13
C ARG A 65 -3.97 -4.73 13.18
N ASN A 66 -5.00 -4.02 12.72
CA ASN A 66 -5.08 -2.57 12.55
C ASN A 66 -4.26 -1.99 11.39
N ASP A 67 -3.56 -2.82 10.61
CA ASP A 67 -2.92 -2.32 9.40
C ASP A 67 -3.95 -2.02 8.30
N TRP A 68 -3.70 -0.98 7.52
CA TRP A 68 -4.46 -0.69 6.31
C TRP A 68 -3.79 -1.34 5.11
N VAL A 69 -4.57 -2.07 4.31
CA VAL A 69 -4.06 -2.74 3.10
C VAL A 69 -4.88 -2.36 1.88
N ILE A 70 -4.25 -2.44 0.70
CA ILE A 70 -4.91 -2.50 -0.60
C ILE A 70 -4.64 -3.87 -1.22
N LEU A 71 -5.67 -4.55 -1.68
CA LEU A 71 -5.55 -5.81 -2.40
C LEU A 71 -5.53 -5.60 -3.92
N ALA A 72 -5.11 -6.63 -4.66
CA ALA A 72 -5.07 -6.61 -6.13
C ALA A 72 -6.42 -6.25 -6.79
N ASP A 73 -7.54 -6.62 -6.17
CA ASP A 73 -8.89 -6.26 -6.65
C ASP A 73 -9.30 -4.79 -6.36
N GLY A 74 -8.40 -3.99 -5.78
CA GLY A 74 -8.64 -2.60 -5.39
C GLY A 74 -9.37 -2.42 -4.06
N THR A 75 -9.70 -3.52 -3.36
CA THR A 75 -10.26 -3.48 -2.01
C THR A 75 -9.26 -2.81 -1.08
N ARG A 76 -9.70 -1.73 -0.43
CA ARG A 76 -8.95 -1.08 0.65
C ARG A 76 -9.71 -1.19 1.96
N GLY A 77 -9.05 -1.66 3.00
CA GLY A 77 -9.62 -1.79 4.33
C GLY A 77 -8.57 -1.89 5.42
N VAL A 78 -9.02 -1.72 6.66
CA VAL A 78 -8.23 -2.03 7.85
C VAL A 78 -8.40 -3.50 8.19
N VAL A 79 -7.31 -4.15 8.54
CA VAL A 79 -7.28 -5.54 9.00
C VAL A 79 -7.81 -5.58 10.43
N THR A 80 -8.99 -6.17 10.63
CA THR A 80 -9.60 -6.27 11.97
C THR A 80 -9.37 -7.62 12.61
N SER A 81 -9.25 -8.69 11.81
CA SER A 81 -8.98 -10.04 12.28
C SER A 81 -8.02 -10.77 11.34
N LEU A 82 -7.12 -11.56 11.92
CA LEU A 82 -6.15 -12.39 11.20
C LEU A 82 -6.10 -13.78 11.84
N SER A 83 -6.19 -14.81 11.02
CA SER A 83 -5.83 -16.17 11.40
C SER A 83 -5.17 -16.93 10.26
N HIS A 84 -4.76 -18.18 10.50
CA HIS A 84 -4.27 -19.05 9.44
C HIS A 84 -5.39 -19.53 8.50
N GLU A 85 -6.66 -19.29 8.85
CA GLU A 85 -7.83 -19.68 8.07
C GLU A 85 -8.44 -18.48 7.37
N MET A 86 -8.62 -17.37 8.08
CA MET A 86 -9.40 -16.23 7.61
C MET A 86 -8.73 -14.89 7.91
N VAL A 87 -8.95 -13.93 7.01
CA VAL A 87 -8.60 -12.51 7.19
C VAL A 87 -9.85 -11.66 7.01
N GLU A 88 -10.14 -10.79 7.99
CA GLU A 88 -11.23 -9.81 7.90
C GLU A 88 -10.66 -8.41 7.63
N LEU A 89 -11.18 -7.78 6.57
CA LEU A 89 -10.98 -6.37 6.29
C LEU A 89 -12.28 -5.59 6.54
N VAL A 90 -12.16 -4.45 7.21
CA VAL A 90 -13.24 -3.46 7.31
C VAL A 90 -12.92 -2.27 6.44
N GLN A 91 -13.82 -1.95 5.52
CA GLN A 91 -13.70 -0.80 4.65
C GLN A 91 -14.24 0.46 5.34
N ARG A 92 -13.84 1.62 4.82
CA ARG A 92 -14.41 2.89 5.27
C ARG A 92 -15.93 2.88 5.01
N GLY A 93 -16.72 3.12 6.04
CA GLY A 93 -18.17 2.96 6.02
C GLY A 93 -18.68 1.69 6.74
N GLY A 94 -17.78 0.83 7.23
CA GLY A 94 -18.12 -0.31 8.09
C GLY A 94 -18.41 -1.60 7.34
N ALA A 95 -18.41 -1.59 6.00
CA ALA A 95 -18.55 -2.80 5.20
C ALA A 95 -17.41 -3.78 5.48
N ARG A 96 -17.74 -5.05 5.65
CA ARG A 96 -16.78 -6.11 6.00
C ARG A 96 -16.57 -7.02 4.81
N LYS A 97 -15.32 -7.43 4.60
CA LYS A 97 -14.95 -8.41 3.59
C LYS A 97 -14.02 -9.44 4.23
N ILE A 98 -14.40 -10.70 4.14
CA ILE A 98 -13.69 -11.82 4.75
C ILE A 98 -13.12 -12.68 3.64
N TYR A 99 -11.87 -13.11 3.80
CA TYR A 99 -11.14 -13.94 2.86
C TYR A 99 -10.64 -15.18 3.56
N GLN A 100 -10.55 -16.30 2.84
CA GLN A 100 -9.61 -17.34 3.23
C GLN A 100 -8.20 -16.76 3.21
N THR A 101 -7.34 -17.15 4.15
CA THR A 101 -5.98 -16.59 4.26
C THR A 101 -5.16 -16.84 3.00
N SER A 102 -5.34 -17.98 2.34
CA SER A 102 -4.73 -18.25 1.03
C SER A 102 -5.15 -17.23 -0.04
N ASP A 103 -6.43 -16.90 -0.11
CA ASP A 103 -6.98 -15.98 -1.11
C ASP A 103 -6.53 -14.55 -0.83
N PHE A 104 -6.48 -14.16 0.45
CA PHE A 104 -5.92 -12.88 0.87
C PHE A 104 -4.46 -12.73 0.44
N LEU A 105 -3.64 -13.77 0.68
CA LEU A 105 -2.23 -13.78 0.30
C LEU A 105 -2.06 -13.79 -1.23
N ALA A 106 -2.90 -14.52 -1.96
CA ALA A 106 -2.90 -14.54 -3.42
C ALA A 106 -3.19 -13.16 -4.04
N GLN A 107 -3.94 -12.31 -3.33
CA GLN A 107 -4.19 -10.92 -3.74
C GLN A 107 -3.03 -9.94 -3.46
N SER A 108 -1.86 -10.43 -2.99
CA SER A 108 -0.64 -9.62 -2.83
C SER A 108 -0.89 -8.32 -2.05
N PRO A 109 -1.30 -8.40 -0.77
CA PRO A 109 -1.72 -7.24 0.01
C PRO A 109 -0.62 -6.18 0.12
N LEU A 110 -0.90 -4.98 -0.37
CA LEU A 110 -0.06 -3.80 -0.21
C LEU A 110 -0.35 -3.15 1.14
N ASN A 111 0.59 -3.24 2.07
CA ASN A 111 0.47 -2.65 3.41
C ASN A 111 0.79 -1.15 3.40
N LEU A 112 -0.22 -0.32 3.63
CA LEU A 112 -0.12 1.14 3.67
C LEU A 112 0.32 1.67 5.04
N SER A 113 0.18 0.89 6.11
CA SER A 113 0.53 1.33 7.48
C SER A 113 2.03 1.47 7.70
N MET A 114 2.86 0.97 6.77
CA MET A 114 4.31 1.14 6.84
C MET A 114 4.82 2.47 6.31
N ASN A 115 4.07 3.09 5.39
CA ASN A 115 4.27 4.34 4.61
C ASN A 115 3.73 4.05 3.19
N PHE A 116 3.34 5.08 2.44
CA PHE A 116 2.87 4.88 1.07
C PHE A 116 3.13 6.10 0.19
N ARG A 117 3.19 5.86 -1.13
CA ARG A 117 3.26 6.89 -2.16
C ARG A 117 1.94 7.01 -2.90
N LEU A 118 1.47 8.24 -3.07
CA LEU A 118 0.46 8.59 -4.07
C LEU A 118 1.16 9.04 -5.36
N LYS A 119 0.63 8.56 -6.49
CA LYS A 119 1.04 8.96 -7.84
C LYS A 119 -0.18 9.52 -8.54
N ILE A 120 -0.24 10.84 -8.67
CA ILE A 120 -1.42 11.55 -9.19
C ILE A 120 -1.04 12.18 -10.53
N PRO A 121 -1.44 11.57 -11.67
CA PRO A 121 -1.22 12.17 -12.98
C PRO A 121 -2.14 13.38 -13.16
N PHE A 122 -1.61 14.44 -13.77
CA PHE A 122 -2.35 15.66 -14.06
C PHE A 122 -1.87 16.27 -15.37
N GLY A 123 -2.78 16.70 -16.25
CA GLY A 123 -2.43 17.27 -17.55
C GLY A 123 -2.57 18.78 -17.57
N VAL A 124 -1.67 19.46 -18.28
CA VAL A 124 -1.82 20.87 -18.68
C VAL A 124 -1.84 21.02 -20.20
N SER A 125 -2.40 22.10 -20.72
CA SER A 125 -2.48 22.36 -22.16
C SER A 125 -1.10 22.64 -22.79
N TYR A 126 -0.97 22.39 -24.10
CA TYR A 126 0.24 22.61 -24.87
C TYR A 126 0.63 24.08 -25.00
N ASN A 127 -0.28 25.02 -24.72
CA ASN A 127 0.07 26.44 -24.63
C ASN A 127 1.14 26.73 -23.56
N LEU A 128 1.29 25.87 -22.55
CA LEU A 128 2.30 25.96 -21.49
C LEU A 128 3.60 25.20 -21.81
N GLN A 129 3.82 24.75 -23.05
CA GLN A 129 4.98 23.91 -23.40
C GLN A 129 6.33 24.50 -22.99
N LYS A 130 6.48 25.82 -23.01
CA LYS A 130 7.72 26.50 -22.61
C LYS A 130 7.97 26.42 -21.11
N GLU A 131 6.92 26.35 -20.31
CA GLU A 131 6.97 26.38 -18.85
C GLU A 131 6.78 25.00 -18.20
N SER A 132 6.17 24.05 -18.92
CA SER A 132 5.68 22.77 -18.40
C SER A 132 6.76 21.85 -17.82
N THR A 133 8.01 22.01 -18.25
CA THR A 133 9.15 21.22 -17.74
C THR A 133 9.95 21.95 -16.65
N ARG A 134 9.52 23.14 -16.23
CA ARG A 134 10.21 23.94 -15.21
C ARG A 134 9.22 24.69 -14.30
N SER A 135 8.87 25.93 -14.64
CA SER A 135 8.13 26.82 -13.73
C SER A 135 6.76 26.29 -13.33
N VAL A 136 6.06 25.57 -14.23
CA VAL A 136 4.79 24.92 -13.86
C VAL A 136 4.99 23.89 -12.75
N LEU A 137 6.07 23.10 -12.81
CA LEU A 137 6.39 22.08 -11.80
C LEU A 137 6.66 22.74 -10.44
N GLU A 138 7.52 23.77 -10.43
CA GLU A 138 7.93 24.49 -9.21
C GLU A 138 6.72 25.17 -8.53
N ILE A 139 5.89 25.86 -9.32
CA ILE A 139 4.70 26.55 -8.80
C ILE A 139 3.66 25.55 -8.30
N LEU A 140 3.43 24.45 -9.02
CA LEU A 140 2.46 23.43 -8.62
C LEU A 140 2.91 22.70 -7.35
N GLU A 141 4.19 22.36 -7.24
CA GLU A 141 4.76 21.73 -6.04
C GLU A 141 4.63 22.65 -4.82
N SER A 142 4.98 23.92 -4.97
CA SER A 142 4.86 24.92 -3.91
C SER A 142 3.41 25.08 -3.44
N TYR A 143 2.47 25.20 -4.39
CA TYR A 143 1.05 25.31 -4.08
C TYR A 143 0.52 24.07 -3.33
N ILE A 144 0.82 22.86 -3.83
CA ILE A 144 0.39 21.61 -3.19
C ILE A 144 1.00 21.49 -1.78
N SER A 145 2.26 21.87 -1.60
CA SER A 145 2.91 21.87 -0.28
C SER A 145 2.18 22.81 0.69
N GLU A 146 1.77 23.99 0.23
CA GLU A 146 1.01 24.95 1.06
C GLU A 146 -0.36 24.39 1.46
N GLN A 147 -1.08 23.73 0.53
CA GLN A 147 -2.37 23.12 0.82
C GLN A 147 -2.27 21.92 1.77
N ILE A 148 -1.22 21.12 1.64
CA ILE A 148 -0.89 20.04 2.58
C ILE A 148 -0.71 20.57 4.00
N ASP A 149 -0.04 21.71 4.15
CA ASP A 149 0.14 22.40 5.44
C ASP A 149 -1.20 22.93 5.98
N LYS A 150 -1.93 23.68 5.14
CA LYS A 150 -3.23 24.27 5.49
C LYS A 150 -4.27 23.24 5.94
N GLU A 151 -4.26 22.05 5.35
CA GLU A 151 -5.18 20.96 5.74
C GLU A 151 -4.63 20.04 6.84
N GLY A 152 -3.47 20.36 7.41
CA GLY A 152 -2.92 19.68 8.58
C GLY A 152 -2.25 18.33 8.30
N TYR A 153 -1.81 18.08 7.06
CA TYR A 153 -1.15 16.82 6.69
C TYR A 153 0.39 16.91 6.66
N LYS A 154 0.96 18.10 6.90
CA LYS A 154 2.41 18.34 6.79
C LYS A 154 3.26 17.44 7.68
N GLU A 155 2.83 17.18 8.92
CA GLU A 155 3.60 16.34 9.85
C GLU A 155 3.73 14.88 9.37
N SER A 156 2.78 14.43 8.55
CA SER A 156 2.76 13.07 7.98
C SER A 156 3.26 13.02 6.54
N LEU A 157 3.59 14.17 5.92
CA LEU A 157 4.24 14.22 4.61
C LEU A 157 5.74 13.92 4.77
N LEU A 158 6.23 12.93 4.03
CA LEU A 158 7.64 12.55 4.00
C LEU A 158 8.39 13.21 2.84
N ASN A 159 7.73 13.33 1.69
CA ASN A 159 8.30 13.89 0.47
C ASN A 159 7.17 14.29 -0.49
N LEU A 160 7.38 15.37 -1.24
CA LEU A 160 6.50 15.83 -2.32
C LEU A 160 7.38 16.18 -3.51
N ARG A 161 6.99 15.72 -4.70
CA ARG A 161 7.60 16.13 -5.97
C ARG A 161 6.55 16.29 -7.05
N VAL A 162 6.76 17.24 -7.95
CA VAL A 162 6.02 17.37 -9.20
C VAL A 162 6.98 17.21 -10.37
N GLU A 163 6.74 16.22 -11.23
CA GLU A 163 7.62 15.88 -12.34
C GLU A 163 6.89 15.96 -13.68
N PHE A 164 7.59 16.32 -14.74
CA PHE A 164 7.05 16.14 -16.10
C PHE A 164 7.05 14.65 -16.44
N GLN A 165 5.90 14.10 -16.83
CA GLN A 165 5.74 12.69 -17.13
C GLN A 165 5.94 12.39 -18.60
N GLN A 166 5.18 13.04 -19.48
CA GLN A 166 5.23 12.83 -20.93
C GLN A 166 4.47 13.92 -21.69
N ALA A 167 4.75 14.05 -22.99
CA ALA A 167 3.89 14.78 -23.93
C ALA A 167 2.88 13.78 -24.55
N ALA A 168 1.60 13.90 -24.20
CA ALA A 168 0.52 13.03 -24.66
C ALA A 168 -0.26 13.66 -25.81
N SER A 169 -1.20 12.91 -26.41
CA SER A 169 -1.91 13.35 -27.64
C SER A 169 -2.63 14.70 -27.54
N SER A 170 -3.11 15.08 -26.34
CA SER A 170 -3.84 16.33 -26.12
C SER A 170 -3.43 17.06 -24.83
N SER A 171 -2.34 16.63 -24.18
CA SER A 171 -1.89 17.17 -22.90
C SER A 171 -0.39 17.07 -22.73
N LEU A 172 0.17 17.96 -21.91
CA LEU A 172 1.47 17.82 -21.29
C LEU A 172 1.24 17.22 -19.90
N ASP A 173 1.56 15.95 -19.74
CA ASP A 173 1.28 15.19 -18.53
C ASP A 173 2.36 15.45 -17.49
N LEU A 174 1.90 15.78 -16.29
CA LEU A 174 2.67 15.93 -15.06
C LEU A 174 2.33 14.78 -14.11
N LEU A 175 3.24 14.47 -13.20
CA LEU A 175 3.03 13.48 -12.16
C LEU A 175 3.35 14.07 -10.79
N VAL A 176 2.35 14.14 -9.93
CA VAL A 176 2.53 14.49 -8.52
C VAL A 176 2.84 13.22 -7.73
N LEU A 177 3.98 13.21 -7.05
CA LEU A 177 4.46 12.14 -6.20
C LEU A 177 4.45 12.64 -4.75
N ALA A 178 3.57 12.07 -3.92
CA ALA A 178 3.48 12.44 -2.50
C ALA A 178 3.64 11.20 -1.62
N ASP A 179 4.66 11.20 -0.77
CA ASP A 179 4.97 10.15 0.19
C ASP A 179 4.41 10.52 1.56
N PHE A 180 3.62 9.63 2.14
CA PHE A 180 3.00 9.82 3.45
C PHE A 180 3.41 8.73 4.43
N LYS A 181 3.43 9.11 5.71
CA LYS A 181 3.47 8.19 6.83
C LYS A 181 2.24 7.27 6.81
N GLY A 182 2.40 6.06 7.34
CA GLY A 182 1.33 5.05 7.33
C GLY A 182 0.10 5.40 8.18
N ASP A 183 0.21 6.35 9.11
CA ASP A 183 -0.91 6.92 9.86
C ASP A 183 -1.98 7.56 8.95
N MET A 184 -1.59 8.01 7.76
CA MET A 184 -2.48 8.58 6.75
C MET A 184 -3.18 7.54 5.87
N ALA A 185 -2.91 6.24 6.04
CA ALA A 185 -3.53 5.18 5.26
C ALA A 185 -5.08 5.17 5.26
N PRO A 186 -5.79 5.50 6.36
CA PRO A 186 -7.24 5.67 6.34
C PRO A 186 -7.71 6.75 5.35
N LEU A 187 -6.87 7.77 5.12
CA LEU A 187 -7.12 8.92 4.26
C LEU A 187 -6.60 8.75 2.84
N TYR A 188 -5.98 7.62 2.47
CA TYR A 188 -5.40 7.36 1.14
C TYR A 188 -6.24 7.91 -0.03
N ARG A 189 -7.51 7.51 -0.13
CA ARG A 189 -8.41 7.96 -1.21
C ARG A 189 -8.84 9.44 -1.06
N ARG A 190 -8.86 9.99 0.16
CA ARG A 190 -9.16 11.41 0.40
C ARG A 190 -7.98 12.26 -0.06
N LEU A 191 -6.76 11.93 0.34
CA LEU A 191 -5.54 12.62 -0.06
C LEU A 191 -5.35 12.60 -1.58
N SER A 192 -5.58 11.46 -2.22
CA SER A 192 -5.56 11.36 -3.70
C SER A 192 -6.52 12.37 -4.37
N ARG A 193 -7.76 12.48 -3.88
CA ARG A 193 -8.72 13.49 -4.39
C ARG A 193 -8.35 14.91 -4.03
N ALA A 194 -7.77 15.13 -2.84
CA ALA A 194 -7.33 16.45 -2.40
C ALA A 194 -6.22 16.97 -3.30
N ILE A 195 -5.19 16.16 -3.57
CA ILE A 195 -4.11 16.50 -4.50
C ILE A 195 -4.66 16.82 -5.89
N GLN A 196 -5.57 16.00 -6.42
CA GLN A 196 -6.22 16.28 -7.71
C GLN A 196 -6.93 17.64 -7.72
N ARG A 197 -7.71 17.94 -6.68
CA ARG A 197 -8.40 19.22 -6.53
C ARG A 197 -7.40 20.38 -6.46
N TRP A 198 -6.34 20.26 -5.67
CA TRP A 198 -5.33 21.31 -5.55
C TRP A 198 -4.61 21.57 -6.88
N CYS A 199 -4.44 20.56 -7.74
CA CYS A 199 -3.95 20.78 -9.09
C CYS A 199 -4.89 21.65 -9.93
N VAL A 200 -6.20 21.41 -9.85
CA VAL A 200 -7.22 22.23 -10.52
C VAL A 200 -7.23 23.67 -9.97
N ASP A 201 -7.14 23.83 -8.66
CA ASP A 201 -7.10 25.14 -8.01
C ASP A 201 -5.85 25.93 -8.42
N ALA A 202 -4.69 25.26 -8.46
CA ALA A 202 -3.43 25.85 -8.95
C ALA A 202 -3.55 26.32 -10.40
N CYS A 203 -4.16 25.52 -11.28
CA CYS A 203 -4.40 25.91 -12.66
C CYS A 203 -5.28 27.17 -12.74
N THR A 204 -6.35 27.22 -11.96
CA THR A 204 -7.27 28.37 -11.91
C THR A 204 -6.54 29.63 -11.47
N LEU A 205 -5.72 29.55 -10.41
CA LEU A 205 -4.98 30.70 -9.88
C LEU A 205 -3.91 31.22 -10.84
N ASN A 206 -3.31 30.35 -11.64
CA ASN A 206 -2.24 30.70 -12.57
C ASN A 206 -2.72 30.89 -14.02
N ASN A 207 -4.03 30.85 -14.27
CA ASN A 207 -4.63 30.89 -15.60
C ASN A 207 -4.08 29.81 -16.56
N TRP A 208 -3.78 28.62 -16.02
CA TRP A 208 -3.34 27.48 -16.80
C TRP A 208 -4.54 26.71 -17.32
N GLU A 209 -4.59 26.52 -18.63
CA GLU A 209 -5.65 25.74 -19.27
C GLU A 209 -5.48 24.25 -18.97
N ILE A 210 -6.55 23.62 -18.48
CA ILE A 210 -6.64 22.17 -18.31
C ILE A 210 -7.05 21.56 -19.66
N PRO A 211 -6.29 20.58 -20.18
CA PRO A 211 -6.50 20.04 -21.51
C PRO A 211 -7.81 19.26 -21.59
N PHE A 212 -8.47 19.36 -22.73
CA PHE A 212 -9.59 18.52 -23.13
C PHE A 212 -9.31 17.95 -24.53
N PRO A 213 -9.83 16.76 -24.87
CA PRO A 213 -9.62 16.18 -26.20
C PRO A 213 -10.12 17.12 -27.31
N GLN A 214 -9.24 17.49 -28.23
CA GLN A 214 -9.59 18.26 -29.41
C GLN A 214 -9.64 17.33 -30.63
N LEU A 215 -10.79 17.29 -31.31
CA LEU A 215 -10.95 16.59 -32.59
C LEU A 215 -10.80 17.62 -33.71
N THR A 216 -9.65 17.60 -34.40
CA THR A 216 -9.43 18.45 -35.57
C THR A 216 -10.04 17.78 -36.79
N ILE A 217 -11.11 18.36 -37.35
CA ILE A 217 -11.68 17.93 -38.63
C ILE A 217 -10.95 18.68 -39.74
N HIS A 218 -10.16 17.97 -40.54
CA HIS A 218 -9.62 18.51 -41.78
C HIS A 218 -10.75 18.61 -42.81
N LYS A 219 -10.96 19.82 -43.38
CA LYS A 219 -11.84 20.05 -44.52
C LYS A 219 -11.04 20.03 -45.82
#